data_AF-A0A699ZXG4-F1
#
_entry.id   AF-A0A699ZXG4-F1
#
_cell.length_a   1.000
_cell.length_b   1.000
_cell.length_c   1.000
_cell.angle_alpha   90.00
_cell.angle_beta   90.00
_cell.angle_gamma   90.00
#
_symmetry.space_group_name_H-M   'P 1'
#
loop_
_entity.id
_entity.type
_entity.pdbx_description
1 polymer ?
#
loop_
_entity_poly.entity_id
_entity_poly.type
_entity_poly.pdbx_seq_one_letter_code
_entity_poly.pdbx_strand_id
1 'polypeptide(L)'
;MVQELTRSPSPVVRNNCLVALADMCIHFTALVDSYLPRLSALIRDPHDLVRKQALALLANLLMKDYVKWRGALFHRFALALVDSCAEVRQLAEYLLGDTLATKAPLLAYNHFVEAIFVLNGCQAGLYAGRIGGGGGPGGGPASASQAADALAAAADPTGAFSLKGESSEMRRLAVVLRRAQRDVVYHTLLRRMSPEHKFATQAKLVAEVLGAVADGLLPLQEQGAAEVLGDALRLLASKHIKVSTSRMVAGDEDALMAAAGGEAAGAGATQAVAEVAKAKGKLVSAMMKKHLVESVVPLLVELKAMLSETRHPLLGPLMTCMVALLREHKGELEDILVAHKQLAKELLFDMKQAEVAAKQQA
;
A
#
# COMPACT_ATOMS: atom_id res chain seq x y z
N MET A 1 -26.26 -13.03 -20.74
CA MET A 1 -25.60 -11.79 -20.26
C MET A 1 -24.32 -12.06 -19.46
N VAL A 2 -24.38 -12.78 -18.33
CA VAL A 2 -23.20 -13.04 -17.48
C VAL A 2 -22.11 -13.87 -18.18
N GLN A 3 -22.48 -14.83 -19.03
CA GLN A 3 -21.52 -15.60 -19.83
C GLN A 3 -20.87 -14.75 -20.93
N GLU A 4 -21.65 -13.88 -21.59
CA GLU A 4 -21.18 -12.96 -22.63
C GLU A 4 -20.19 -11.92 -22.09
N LEU A 5 -20.33 -11.53 -20.83
CA LEU A 5 -19.42 -10.61 -20.15
C LEU A 5 -17.95 -11.10 -20.14
N THR A 6 -17.75 -12.42 -20.08
CA THR A 6 -16.40 -13.02 -20.02
C THR A 6 -15.98 -13.62 -21.37
N ARG A 7 -16.94 -14.05 -22.20
CA ARG A 7 -16.67 -14.83 -23.41
C ARG A 7 -16.79 -14.04 -24.70
N SER A 8 -17.49 -12.91 -24.70
CA SER A 8 -17.73 -12.18 -25.94
C SER A 8 -16.44 -11.51 -26.44
N PRO A 9 -16.05 -11.70 -27.72
CA PRO A 9 -14.87 -11.04 -28.28
C PRO A 9 -15.08 -9.53 -28.45
N SER A 10 -16.35 -9.09 -28.60
CA SER A 10 -16.68 -7.69 -28.84
C SER A 10 -16.63 -6.86 -27.55
N PRO A 11 -15.75 -5.85 -27.46
CA PRO A 11 -15.67 -4.97 -26.28
C PRO A 11 -16.98 -4.19 -26.07
N VAL A 12 -17.70 -3.85 -27.16
CA VAL A 12 -19.00 -3.17 -27.10
C VAL A 12 -20.05 -4.06 -26.43
N VAL A 13 -20.08 -5.35 -26.73
CA VAL A 13 -21.03 -6.30 -26.11
C VAL A 13 -20.71 -6.46 -24.62
N ARG A 14 -19.43 -6.60 -24.25
CA ARG A 14 -19.02 -6.66 -22.83
C ARG A 14 -19.39 -5.37 -22.09
N ASN A 15 -19.16 -4.21 -22.71
CA ASN A 15 -19.53 -2.90 -22.17
C ASN A 15 -21.05 -2.77 -21.93
N ASN A 16 -21.87 -3.19 -22.90
CA ASN A 16 -23.33 -3.15 -22.77
C ASN A 16 -23.81 -4.09 -21.65
N CYS A 17 -23.24 -5.29 -21.55
CA CYS A 17 -23.54 -6.22 -20.46
C CYS A 17 -23.13 -5.66 -19.09
N LEU A 18 -21.99 -4.98 -19.01
CA LEU A 18 -21.51 -4.30 -17.80
C LEU A 18 -22.49 -3.20 -17.36
N VAL A 19 -22.95 -2.34 -18.28
CA VAL A 19 -23.94 -1.29 -17.99
C VAL A 19 -25.24 -1.89 -17.50
N ALA A 20 -25.76 -2.91 -18.19
CA ALA A 20 -27.00 -3.57 -17.79
C ALA A 20 -26.91 -4.22 -16.41
N LEU A 21 -25.80 -4.90 -16.09
CA LEU A 21 -25.60 -5.46 -14.75
C LEU A 21 -25.44 -4.38 -13.67
N ALA A 22 -24.76 -3.27 -13.96
CA ALA A 22 -24.65 -2.16 -13.03
C ALA A 22 -26.02 -1.54 -12.72
N ASP A 23 -26.91 -1.44 -13.71
CA ASP A 23 -28.28 -0.98 -13.51
C ASP A 23 -29.13 -1.98 -12.70
N MET A 24 -28.92 -3.28 -12.90
CA MET A 24 -29.53 -4.31 -12.05
C MET A 24 -29.07 -4.19 -10.59
N CYS A 25 -27.81 -3.81 -10.34
CA CYS A 25 -27.32 -3.60 -8.97
C CYS A 25 -28.06 -2.48 -8.22
N ILE A 26 -28.63 -1.51 -8.95
CA ILE A 26 -29.42 -0.41 -8.39
C ILE A 26 -30.82 -0.89 -8.01
N HIS A 27 -31.47 -1.65 -8.90
CA HIS A 27 -32.87 -2.06 -8.75
C HIS A 27 -33.03 -3.35 -7.92
N PHE A 28 -32.03 -4.23 -7.90
CA PHE A 28 -32.07 -5.54 -7.26
C PHE A 28 -30.84 -5.76 -6.37
N THR A 29 -30.78 -5.03 -5.25
CA THR A 29 -29.62 -5.02 -4.34
C THR A 29 -29.25 -6.40 -3.78
N ALA A 30 -30.23 -7.30 -3.63
CA ALA A 30 -30.00 -8.69 -3.20
C ALA A 30 -29.10 -9.50 -4.15
N LEU A 31 -28.98 -9.09 -5.41
CA LEU A 31 -28.15 -9.77 -6.41
C LEU A 31 -26.75 -9.17 -6.54
N VAL A 32 -26.48 -8.02 -5.92
CA VAL A 32 -25.21 -7.28 -6.05
C VAL A 32 -24.02 -8.15 -5.67
N ASP A 33 -24.09 -8.83 -4.54
CA ASP A 33 -22.98 -9.64 -4.03
C ASP A 33 -22.61 -10.79 -5.00
N SER A 34 -23.57 -11.30 -5.78
CA SER A 34 -23.34 -12.37 -6.76
C SER A 34 -22.64 -11.89 -8.04
N TYR A 35 -22.84 -10.62 -8.44
CA TYR A 35 -22.31 -10.07 -9.68
C TYR A 35 -21.07 -9.20 -9.46
N LEU A 36 -20.90 -8.63 -8.27
CA LEU A 36 -19.80 -7.73 -7.95
C LEU A 36 -18.41 -8.32 -8.27
N PRO A 37 -18.11 -9.60 -7.99
CA PRO A 37 -16.82 -10.19 -8.38
C PRO A 37 -16.55 -10.16 -9.88
N ARG A 38 -17.58 -10.36 -10.71
CA ARG A 38 -17.49 -10.35 -12.18
C ARG A 38 -17.41 -8.93 -12.73
N LEU A 39 -18.20 -8.01 -12.19
CA LEU A 39 -18.15 -6.60 -12.58
C LEU A 39 -16.78 -5.99 -12.29
N SER A 40 -16.23 -6.27 -11.11
CA SER A 40 -14.93 -5.73 -10.74
C SER A 40 -13.77 -6.42 -11.47
N ALA A 41 -13.94 -7.64 -11.98
CA ALA A 41 -12.94 -8.25 -12.87
C ALA A 41 -12.76 -7.46 -14.19
N LEU A 42 -13.81 -6.78 -14.67
CA LEU A 42 -13.75 -5.96 -15.89
C LEU A 42 -12.90 -4.69 -15.77
N ILE A 43 -12.49 -4.29 -14.55
CA ILE A 43 -11.48 -3.24 -14.37
C ILE A 43 -10.17 -3.62 -15.07
N ARG A 44 -9.92 -4.91 -15.34
CA ARG A 44 -8.76 -5.40 -16.09
C ARG A 44 -9.13 -6.03 -17.44
N ASP A 45 -10.25 -5.62 -18.03
CA ASP A 45 -10.63 -6.05 -19.37
C ASP A 45 -9.51 -5.76 -20.40
N PRO A 46 -9.30 -6.62 -21.41
CA PRO A 46 -8.29 -6.36 -22.45
C PRO A 46 -8.46 -5.00 -23.15
N HIS A 47 -9.70 -4.50 -23.26
CA HIS A 47 -10.01 -3.25 -23.93
C HIS A 47 -10.19 -2.10 -22.93
N ASP A 48 -9.51 -0.99 -23.18
CA ASP A 48 -9.50 0.22 -22.35
C ASP A 48 -10.88 0.85 -22.12
N LEU A 49 -11.74 0.91 -23.16
CA LEU A 49 -13.14 1.33 -23.07
C LEU A 49 -13.89 0.61 -21.94
N VAL A 50 -13.76 -0.72 -21.88
CA VAL A 50 -14.46 -1.55 -20.88
C VAL A 50 -13.86 -1.30 -19.50
N ARG A 51 -12.52 -1.19 -19.38
CA ARG A 51 -11.85 -0.86 -18.11
C ARG A 51 -12.31 0.49 -17.55
N LYS A 52 -12.30 1.52 -18.40
CA LYS A 52 -12.75 2.89 -18.05
C LYS A 52 -14.20 2.89 -17.60
N GLN A 53 -15.08 2.23 -18.35
CA GLN A 53 -16.50 2.13 -18.00
C GLN A 53 -16.70 1.36 -16.68
N ALA A 54 -15.98 0.25 -16.47
CA ALA A 54 -16.09 -0.55 -15.26
C ALA A 54 -15.71 0.25 -14.02
N LEU A 55 -14.60 1.00 -14.09
CA LEU A 55 -14.19 1.91 -13.00
C LEU A 55 -15.25 2.97 -12.69
N ALA A 56 -15.75 3.65 -13.73
CA ALA A 56 -16.73 4.72 -13.56
C ALA A 56 -18.05 4.20 -12.94
N LEU A 57 -18.56 3.07 -13.44
CA LEU A 57 -19.81 2.47 -12.93
C LEU A 57 -19.65 1.95 -11.51
N LEU A 58 -18.56 1.23 -11.20
CA LEU A 58 -18.32 0.72 -9.86
C LEU A 58 -18.12 1.86 -8.86
N ALA A 59 -17.42 2.93 -9.24
CA ALA A 59 -17.31 4.12 -8.40
C ALA A 59 -18.66 4.78 -8.13
N ASN A 60 -19.52 4.91 -9.14
CA ASN A 60 -20.87 5.43 -8.97
C ASN A 60 -21.71 4.56 -8.02
N LEU A 61 -21.62 3.24 -8.13
CA LEU A 61 -22.31 2.30 -7.24
C LEU A 61 -21.79 2.39 -5.78
N LEU A 62 -20.48 2.58 -5.60
CA LEU A 62 -19.86 2.80 -4.28
C LEU A 62 -20.29 4.13 -3.66
N MET A 63 -20.31 5.21 -4.46
CA MET A 63 -20.69 6.54 -3.99
C MET A 63 -22.16 6.62 -3.59
N LYS A 64 -23.04 5.86 -4.26
CA LYS A 64 -24.48 5.79 -3.97
C LYS A 64 -24.86 4.69 -2.98
N ASP A 65 -23.90 4.07 -2.30
CA ASP A 65 -24.11 3.03 -1.28
C ASP A 65 -24.80 1.73 -1.77
N TYR A 66 -24.90 1.51 -3.08
CA TYR A 66 -25.37 0.24 -3.64
C TYR A 66 -24.33 -0.88 -3.49
N VAL A 67 -23.05 -0.50 -3.49
CA VAL A 67 -21.91 -1.40 -3.31
C VAL A 67 -21.07 -0.92 -2.15
N LYS A 68 -20.45 -1.85 -1.41
CA LYS A 68 -19.48 -1.56 -0.35
C LYS A 68 -18.09 -2.06 -0.72
N TRP A 69 -17.07 -1.42 -0.16
CA TRP A 69 -15.69 -1.92 -0.22
C TRP A 69 -15.59 -3.29 0.44
N ARG A 70 -15.47 -4.34 -0.36
CA ARG A 70 -15.32 -5.73 0.10
C ARG A 70 -14.42 -6.53 -0.82
N GLY A 71 -13.83 -7.57 -0.25
CA GLY A 71 -12.95 -8.50 -0.95
C GLY A 71 -11.87 -7.77 -1.74
N ALA A 72 -11.64 -8.21 -2.97
CA ALA A 72 -10.57 -7.70 -3.79
C ALA A 72 -10.90 -6.40 -4.58
N LEU A 73 -12.03 -5.74 -4.28
CA LEU A 73 -12.48 -4.54 -5.01
C LEU A 73 -11.46 -3.39 -4.89
N PHE A 74 -10.98 -3.11 -3.68
CA PHE A 74 -9.98 -2.06 -3.45
C PHE A 74 -8.69 -2.33 -4.26
N HIS A 75 -8.19 -3.57 -4.21
CA HIS A 75 -6.97 -3.95 -4.92
C HIS A 75 -7.11 -3.82 -6.45
N ARG A 76 -8.32 -4.08 -6.99
CA ARG A 76 -8.62 -3.87 -8.42
C ARG A 76 -8.59 -2.40 -8.81
N PHE A 77 -9.14 -1.52 -7.97
CA PHE A 77 -9.03 -0.07 -8.17
C PHE A 77 -7.56 0.39 -8.07
N ALA A 78 -6.80 -0.13 -7.11
CA ALA A 78 -5.39 0.21 -6.94
C ALA A 78 -4.55 -0.18 -8.17
N LEU A 79 -4.83 -1.32 -8.81
CA LEU A 79 -4.17 -1.73 -10.06
C LEU A 79 -4.47 -0.79 -11.24
N ALA A 80 -5.64 -0.12 -11.26
CA ALA A 80 -5.97 0.82 -12.32
C ALA A 80 -5.09 2.09 -12.31
N LEU A 81 -4.41 2.39 -11.20
CA LEU A 81 -3.44 3.49 -11.12
C LEU A 81 -2.23 3.27 -12.06
N VAL A 82 -1.97 2.03 -12.45
CA VAL A 82 -0.85 1.64 -13.32
C VAL A 82 -1.32 1.06 -14.65
N ASP A 83 -2.54 1.39 -15.06
CA ASP A 83 -3.12 0.97 -16.34
C ASP A 83 -2.26 1.42 -17.53
N SER A 84 -2.29 0.69 -18.65
CA SER A 84 -1.58 1.08 -19.86
C SER A 84 -2.17 2.35 -20.51
N CYS A 85 -3.49 2.54 -20.42
CA CYS A 85 -4.20 3.70 -20.95
C CYS A 85 -4.13 4.89 -19.98
N ALA A 86 -3.71 6.05 -20.49
CA ALA A 86 -3.57 7.27 -19.69
C ALA A 86 -4.91 7.76 -19.11
N GLU A 87 -6.00 7.65 -19.88
CA GLU A 87 -7.33 8.06 -19.41
C GLU A 87 -7.82 7.19 -18.24
N VAL A 88 -7.52 5.89 -18.28
CA VAL A 88 -7.88 4.96 -17.20
C VAL A 88 -7.09 5.29 -15.94
N ARG A 89 -5.78 5.56 -16.06
CA ARG A 89 -4.95 6.00 -14.92
C ARG A 89 -5.45 7.31 -14.31
N GLN A 90 -5.73 8.32 -15.14
CA GLN A 90 -6.24 9.62 -14.68
C GLN A 90 -7.58 9.46 -13.95
N LEU A 91 -8.48 8.63 -14.49
CA LEU A 91 -9.74 8.33 -13.82
C LEU A 91 -9.51 7.62 -12.48
N ALA A 92 -8.63 6.63 -12.42
CA ALA A 92 -8.31 5.91 -11.18
C ALA A 92 -7.70 6.83 -10.12
N GLU A 93 -6.78 7.73 -10.51
CA GLU A 93 -6.18 8.72 -9.62
C GLU A 93 -7.21 9.69 -9.05
N TYR A 94 -8.12 10.20 -9.89
CA TYR A 94 -9.22 11.06 -9.46
C TYR A 94 -10.19 10.34 -8.52
N LEU A 95 -10.59 9.11 -8.88
CA LEU A 95 -11.55 8.33 -8.10
C LEU A 95 -10.98 7.95 -6.73
N LEU A 96 -9.77 7.38 -6.67
CA LEU A 96 -9.15 6.99 -5.40
C LEU A 96 -8.61 8.19 -4.61
N GLY A 97 -8.25 9.26 -5.30
CA GLY A 97 -7.66 10.43 -4.69
C GLY A 97 -8.67 11.39 -4.08
N ASP A 98 -9.80 11.57 -4.75
CA ASP A 98 -10.74 12.64 -4.45
C ASP A 98 -12.15 12.07 -4.20
N THR A 99 -12.77 11.43 -5.19
CA THR A 99 -14.18 11.01 -5.09
C THR A 99 -14.41 9.99 -3.98
N LEU A 100 -13.74 8.84 -4.04
CA LEU A 100 -13.94 7.74 -3.11
C LEU A 100 -13.21 7.97 -1.78
N ALA A 101 -12.19 8.84 -1.77
CA ALA A 101 -11.49 9.24 -0.56
C ALA A 101 -12.42 9.96 0.42
N THR A 102 -13.36 10.77 -0.07
CA THR A 102 -14.39 11.40 0.80
C THR A 102 -15.31 10.37 1.44
N LYS A 103 -15.66 9.31 0.70
CA LYS A 103 -16.56 8.23 1.13
C LYS A 103 -15.89 7.27 2.12
N ALA A 104 -14.61 6.97 1.91
CA ALA A 104 -13.85 6.01 2.68
C ALA A 104 -12.42 6.52 2.97
N PRO A 105 -12.27 7.54 3.85
CA PRO A 105 -10.99 8.23 4.06
C PRO A 105 -9.89 7.31 4.64
N LEU A 106 -10.28 6.26 5.35
CA LEU A 106 -9.36 5.29 5.94
C LEU A 106 -9.03 4.11 5.02
N LEU A 107 -9.57 4.06 3.80
CA LEU A 107 -9.43 2.89 2.93
C LEU A 107 -7.97 2.60 2.57
N ALA A 108 -7.23 3.64 2.17
CA ALA A 108 -5.81 3.52 1.85
C ALA A 108 -5.01 3.02 3.06
N TYR A 109 -5.26 3.58 4.26
CA TYR A 109 -4.60 3.20 5.50
C TYR A 109 -4.90 1.75 5.91
N ASN A 110 -6.17 1.34 5.85
CA ASN A 110 -6.61 0.03 6.32
C ASN A 110 -6.09 -1.12 5.45
N HIS A 111 -5.96 -0.91 4.14
CA HIS A 111 -5.55 -1.94 3.19
C HIS A 111 -4.10 -1.79 2.72
N PHE A 112 -3.30 -0.87 3.27
CA PHE A 112 -1.97 -0.58 2.75
C PHE A 112 -1.04 -1.80 2.81
N VAL A 113 -0.90 -2.41 3.99
CA VAL A 113 0.00 -3.57 4.18
C VAL A 113 -0.52 -4.75 3.37
N GLU A 114 -1.83 -5.01 3.40
CA GLU A 114 -2.48 -6.03 2.57
C GLU A 114 -2.18 -5.84 1.08
N ALA A 115 -2.26 -4.61 0.56
CA ALA A 115 -1.94 -4.31 -0.83
C ALA A 115 -0.48 -4.64 -1.19
N ILE A 116 0.46 -4.52 -0.24
CA ILE A 116 1.85 -4.96 -0.48
C ILE A 116 1.90 -6.47 -0.74
N PHE A 117 1.21 -7.28 0.08
CA PHE A 117 1.16 -8.73 -0.12
C PHE A 117 0.42 -9.11 -1.41
N VAL A 118 -0.75 -8.50 -1.67
CA VAL A 118 -1.58 -8.78 -2.85
C VAL A 118 -0.83 -8.43 -4.14
N LEU A 119 -0.23 -7.23 -4.23
CA LEU A 119 0.45 -6.79 -5.45
C LEU A 119 1.71 -7.62 -5.71
N ASN A 120 2.40 -8.08 -4.67
CA ASN A 120 3.51 -9.04 -4.80
C ASN A 120 3.06 -10.48 -4.99
N GLY A 121 1.77 -10.77 -4.80
CA GLY A 121 1.19 -12.10 -4.93
C GLY A 121 1.77 -13.07 -3.91
N CYS A 122 2.12 -12.54 -2.74
CA CYS A 122 2.62 -13.29 -1.61
C CYS A 122 1.45 -13.95 -0.89
N GLN A 123 1.48 -15.28 -0.82
CA GLN A 123 0.47 -16.07 -0.12
C GLN A 123 0.97 -16.57 1.24
N ALA A 124 2.12 -16.08 1.71
CA ALA A 124 2.69 -16.42 3.01
C ALA A 124 2.47 -15.27 4.02
N GLY A 125 2.61 -15.59 5.31
CA GLY A 125 2.44 -14.64 6.41
C GLY A 125 0.99 -14.32 6.75
N LEU A 126 0.79 -13.20 7.45
CA LEU A 126 -0.48 -12.80 8.07
C LEU A 126 -1.65 -12.67 7.08
N TYR A 127 -1.35 -12.43 5.80
CA TYR A 127 -2.34 -12.18 4.75
C TYR A 127 -2.62 -13.40 3.84
N ALA A 128 -1.99 -14.55 4.10
CA ALA A 128 -2.12 -15.79 3.33
C ALA A 128 -3.58 -16.18 3.03
N GLY A 129 -4.42 -16.24 4.07
CA GLY A 129 -5.82 -16.67 3.98
C GLY A 129 -6.79 -15.64 3.39
N ARG A 130 -6.33 -14.42 3.10
CA ARG A 130 -7.15 -13.37 2.45
C ARG A 130 -6.89 -13.24 0.95
N ILE A 131 -5.77 -13.79 0.49
CA ILE A 131 -5.28 -13.65 -0.90
C ILE A 131 -5.62 -14.88 -1.74
N GLY A 132 -5.69 -16.06 -1.11
CA GLY A 132 -6.26 -17.26 -1.70
C GLY A 132 -7.51 -17.66 -0.93
N GLY A 133 -8.62 -17.91 -1.62
CA GLY A 133 -9.85 -18.49 -1.04
C GLY A 133 -9.68 -19.95 -0.56
N GLY A 134 -8.55 -20.28 0.09
CA GLY A 134 -8.23 -21.58 0.65
C GLY A 134 -8.23 -21.51 2.17
N GLY A 135 -9.14 -22.24 2.79
CA GLY A 135 -9.19 -22.40 4.24
C GLY A 135 -7.85 -22.93 4.79
N GLY A 136 -7.41 -22.32 5.88
CA GLY A 136 -6.44 -22.96 6.77
C GLY A 136 -7.04 -24.24 7.37
N PRO A 137 -6.21 -25.15 7.93
CA PRO A 137 -6.61 -26.49 8.36
C PRO A 137 -7.50 -26.52 9.62
N GLY A 138 -8.29 -25.49 9.90
CA GLY A 138 -9.14 -25.37 11.09
C GLY A 138 -10.45 -24.60 10.91
N GLY A 139 -10.96 -24.44 9.67
CA GLY A 139 -12.20 -23.71 9.42
C GLY A 139 -13.46 -24.57 9.59
N GLY A 140 -14.32 -24.22 10.55
CA GLY A 140 -15.70 -24.71 10.64
C GLY A 140 -16.55 -24.35 9.40
N PRO A 141 -17.85 -24.70 9.37
CA PRO A 141 -18.64 -24.73 8.15
C PRO A 141 -18.68 -23.37 7.43
N ALA A 142 -18.61 -23.43 6.11
CA ALA A 142 -18.39 -22.29 5.23
C ALA A 142 -19.48 -21.22 5.33
N SER A 143 -19.06 -19.95 5.49
CA SER A 143 -19.96 -18.80 5.47
C SER A 143 -20.22 -18.32 4.04
N ALA A 144 -21.32 -17.60 3.82
CA ALA A 144 -21.70 -17.05 2.50
C ALA A 144 -20.63 -16.13 1.86
N SER A 145 -19.74 -15.54 2.66
CA SER A 145 -18.62 -14.74 2.13
C SER A 145 -17.57 -15.59 1.42
N GLN A 146 -17.31 -16.81 1.90
CA GLN A 146 -16.35 -17.73 1.29
C GLN A 146 -16.82 -18.26 -0.07
N ALA A 147 -18.14 -18.40 -0.26
CA ALA A 147 -18.73 -18.76 -1.54
C ALA A 147 -18.57 -17.63 -2.59
N ALA A 148 -18.70 -16.37 -2.18
CA ALA A 148 -18.47 -15.21 -3.04
C ALA A 148 -16.99 -15.07 -3.44
N ASP A 149 -16.07 -15.35 -2.50
CA ASP A 149 -14.62 -15.35 -2.77
C ASP A 149 -14.20 -16.50 -3.69
N ALA A 150 -14.80 -17.70 -3.55
CA ALA A 150 -14.59 -18.81 -4.46
C ALA A 150 -15.11 -18.50 -5.89
N LEU A 151 -16.25 -17.80 -5.99
CA LEU A 151 -16.79 -17.34 -7.28
C LEU A 151 -15.91 -16.24 -7.91
N ALA A 152 -15.29 -15.39 -7.09
CA ALA A 152 -14.33 -14.37 -7.50
C ALA A 152 -13.02 -14.99 -8.02
N ALA A 153 -12.54 -16.05 -7.37
CA ALA A 153 -11.38 -16.83 -7.81
C ALA A 153 -11.68 -17.60 -9.12
N ALA A 154 -12.88 -18.17 -9.26
CA ALA A 154 -13.30 -18.84 -10.49
C ALA A 154 -13.50 -17.88 -11.68
N ALA A 155 -13.77 -16.59 -11.42
CA ALA A 155 -13.88 -15.55 -12.45
C ALA A 155 -12.52 -14.95 -12.87
N ASP A 156 -11.44 -15.24 -12.15
CA ASP A 156 -10.07 -14.80 -12.44
C ASP A 156 -9.09 -16.00 -12.43
N PRO A 157 -9.23 -16.94 -13.39
CA PRO A 157 -8.44 -18.16 -13.46
C PRO A 157 -6.94 -17.92 -13.72
N THR A 158 -6.55 -16.68 -14.03
CA THR A 158 -5.17 -16.27 -14.31
C THR A 158 -4.34 -15.94 -13.06
N GLY A 159 -4.96 -15.84 -11.88
CA GLY A 159 -4.23 -15.38 -10.68
C GLY A 159 -3.73 -13.93 -10.81
N ALA A 160 -4.39 -13.11 -11.64
CA ALA A 160 -3.89 -11.82 -12.12
C ALA A 160 -4.07 -10.66 -11.12
N PHE A 161 -4.30 -10.94 -9.84
CA PHE A 161 -4.32 -9.95 -8.75
C PHE A 161 -2.95 -9.39 -8.39
N SER A 162 -1.89 -9.98 -8.91
CA SER A 162 -0.53 -9.61 -8.58
C SER A 162 0.24 -9.13 -9.80
N LEU A 163 1.05 -8.10 -9.58
CA LEU A 163 2.12 -7.68 -10.48
C LEU A 163 3.32 -8.63 -10.31
N LYS A 164 3.10 -9.96 -10.39
CA LYS A 164 4.15 -10.99 -10.27
C LYS A 164 5.13 -10.87 -11.43
N GLY A 165 6.42 -11.07 -11.19
CA GLY A 165 7.45 -11.35 -12.21
C GLY A 165 7.21 -12.71 -12.88
N GLU A 166 7.05 -12.79 -14.20
CA GLU A 166 6.97 -14.07 -14.92
C GLU A 166 8.39 -14.55 -15.24
N SER A 167 8.59 -15.87 -15.21
CA SER A 167 9.90 -16.52 -15.25
C SER A 167 10.34 -16.86 -16.68
N SER A 168 10.99 -15.92 -17.37
CA SER A 168 11.83 -16.18 -18.56
C SER A 168 12.64 -14.91 -18.89
N GLU A 169 13.80 -15.02 -19.56
CA GLU A 169 14.92 -14.04 -19.65
C GLU A 169 14.58 -12.55 -19.95
N MET A 170 13.38 -12.24 -20.44
CA MET A 170 12.75 -10.90 -20.39
C MET A 170 12.51 -10.38 -18.95
N ARG A 171 12.86 -11.20 -17.95
CA ARG A 171 12.64 -11.14 -16.50
C ARG A 171 13.13 -9.89 -15.81
N ARG A 172 14.33 -9.40 -16.12
CA ARG A 172 14.94 -8.29 -15.35
C ARG A 172 14.17 -6.99 -15.58
N LEU A 173 13.89 -6.67 -16.84
CA LEU A 173 13.15 -5.45 -17.19
C LEU A 173 11.71 -5.53 -16.68
N ALA A 174 11.05 -6.68 -16.84
CA ALA A 174 9.69 -6.89 -16.34
C ALA A 174 9.59 -6.77 -14.81
N VAL A 175 10.57 -7.28 -14.05
CA VAL A 175 10.64 -7.12 -12.59
C VAL A 175 10.84 -5.66 -12.21
N VAL A 176 11.75 -4.95 -12.89
CA VAL A 176 12.00 -3.52 -12.64
C VAL A 176 10.74 -2.68 -12.94
N LEU A 177 10.08 -2.94 -14.06
CA LEU A 177 8.83 -2.26 -14.44
C LEU A 177 7.71 -2.53 -13.44
N ARG A 178 7.52 -3.79 -13.03
CA ARG A 178 6.50 -4.15 -12.04
C ARG A 178 6.80 -3.55 -10.66
N ARG A 179 8.06 -3.47 -10.26
CA ARG A 179 8.48 -2.73 -9.06
C ARG A 179 8.15 -1.26 -9.16
N ALA A 180 8.40 -0.61 -10.30
CA ALA A 180 8.04 0.78 -10.53
C ALA A 180 6.52 1.01 -10.49
N GLN A 181 5.74 0.08 -11.06
CA GLN A 181 4.28 0.12 -10.97
C GLN A 181 3.80 0.01 -9.51
N ARG A 182 4.29 -0.97 -8.75
CA ARG A 182 3.96 -1.09 -7.31
C ARG A 182 4.33 0.19 -6.55
N ASP A 183 5.47 0.77 -6.88
CA ASP A 183 5.92 2.03 -6.28
C ASP A 183 4.95 3.18 -6.53
N VAL A 184 4.43 3.33 -7.75
CA VAL A 184 3.39 4.32 -8.07
C VAL A 184 2.14 4.11 -7.22
N VAL A 185 1.68 2.86 -7.07
CA VAL A 185 0.51 2.54 -6.25
C VAL A 185 0.76 2.89 -4.78
N TYR A 186 1.87 2.43 -4.18
CA TYR A 186 2.17 2.69 -2.78
C TYR A 186 2.31 4.19 -2.48
N HIS A 187 3.01 4.93 -3.34
CA HIS A 187 3.18 6.36 -3.17
C HIS A 187 1.87 7.14 -3.30
N THR A 188 0.98 6.70 -4.20
CA THR A 188 -0.35 7.30 -4.35
C THR A 188 -1.20 7.07 -3.11
N LEU A 189 -1.19 5.86 -2.55
CA LEU A 189 -1.90 5.54 -1.31
C LEU A 189 -1.33 6.31 -0.11
N LEU A 190 0.00 6.35 0.04
CA LEU A 190 0.66 7.11 1.12
C LEU A 190 0.36 8.61 1.04
N ARG A 191 0.26 9.20 -0.16
CA ARG A 191 -0.04 10.63 -0.33
C ARG A 191 -1.38 11.02 0.30
N ARG A 192 -2.33 10.09 0.38
CA ARG A 192 -3.68 10.31 0.91
C ARG A 192 -3.80 10.07 2.42
N MET A 193 -2.76 9.54 3.06
CA MET A 193 -2.74 9.31 4.50
C MET A 193 -2.35 10.58 5.25
N SER A 194 -3.01 10.82 6.38
CA SER A 194 -2.56 11.84 7.34
C SER A 194 -1.20 11.46 7.96
N PRO A 195 -0.46 12.40 8.55
CA PRO A 195 0.80 12.12 9.25
C PRO A 195 0.70 10.98 10.27
N GLU A 196 -0.38 10.93 11.04
CA GLU A 196 -0.62 9.90 12.07
C GLU A 196 -0.80 8.52 11.43
N HIS A 197 -1.56 8.45 10.34
CA HIS A 197 -1.76 7.21 9.58
C HIS A 197 -0.48 6.74 8.92
N LYS A 198 0.39 7.64 8.46
CA LYS A 198 1.71 7.28 7.92
C LYS A 198 2.60 6.68 8.99
N PHE A 199 2.64 7.28 10.18
CA PHE A 199 3.39 6.71 11.32
C PHE A 199 2.85 5.34 11.72
N ALA A 200 1.52 5.20 11.84
CA ALA A 200 0.91 3.91 12.15
C ALA A 200 1.17 2.87 11.06
N THR A 201 1.17 3.27 9.79
CA THR A 201 1.53 2.41 8.65
C THR A 201 2.99 1.97 8.73
N GLN A 202 3.91 2.88 9.07
CA GLN A 202 5.32 2.56 9.30
C GLN A 202 5.47 1.50 10.39
N ALA A 203 4.78 1.68 11.54
CA ALA A 203 4.81 0.71 12.64
C ALA A 203 4.23 -0.66 12.21
N LYS A 204 3.14 -0.68 11.44
CA LYS A 204 2.57 -1.92 10.88
C LYS A 204 3.52 -2.62 9.91
N LEU A 205 4.23 -1.89 9.04
CA LEU A 205 5.23 -2.49 8.15
C LEU A 205 6.36 -3.14 8.94
N VAL A 206 6.83 -2.47 9.99
CA VAL A 206 7.89 -3.02 10.85
C VAL A 206 7.38 -4.28 11.55
N ALA A 207 6.21 -4.26 12.17
CA ALA A 207 5.69 -5.41 12.90
C ALA A 207 5.27 -6.57 11.98
N GLU A 208 4.44 -6.30 10.97
CA GLU A 208 3.76 -7.32 10.17
C GLU A 208 4.60 -7.82 8.98
N VAL A 209 5.66 -7.11 8.59
CA VAL A 209 6.57 -7.54 7.51
C VAL A 209 7.95 -7.87 8.06
N LEU A 210 8.66 -6.89 8.64
CA LEU A 210 10.02 -7.12 9.14
C LEU A 210 10.03 -8.10 10.32
N GLY A 211 9.15 -7.89 11.30
CA GLY A 211 8.94 -8.79 12.44
C GLY A 211 8.51 -10.17 11.98
N ALA A 212 7.53 -10.27 11.07
CA ALA A 212 7.09 -11.57 10.54
C ALA A 212 8.21 -12.36 9.84
N VAL A 213 9.16 -11.69 9.17
CA VAL A 213 10.34 -12.36 8.59
C VAL A 213 11.29 -12.83 9.72
N ALA A 214 11.58 -11.96 10.69
CA ALA A 214 12.45 -12.28 11.83
C ALA A 214 11.91 -13.49 12.62
N ASP A 215 10.59 -13.51 12.88
CA ASP A 215 9.89 -14.59 13.59
C ASP A 215 9.69 -15.87 12.74
N GLY A 216 10.10 -15.87 11.47
CA GLY A 216 9.91 -17.00 10.55
C GLY A 216 8.47 -17.22 10.06
N LEU A 217 7.53 -16.31 10.38
CA LEU A 217 6.14 -16.33 9.92
C LEU A 217 5.99 -15.95 8.44
N LEU A 218 6.98 -15.26 7.87
CA LEU A 218 7.10 -14.94 6.46
C LEU A 218 8.41 -15.50 5.89
N PRO A 219 8.46 -16.79 5.52
CA PRO A 219 9.67 -17.40 4.98
C PRO A 219 10.05 -16.78 3.63
N LEU A 220 11.30 -16.34 3.48
CA LEU A 220 11.75 -15.65 2.25
C LEU A 220 11.81 -16.56 1.02
N GLN A 221 11.76 -17.88 1.22
CA GLN A 221 11.67 -18.90 0.18
C GLN A 221 10.28 -18.93 -0.48
N GLU A 222 9.25 -18.48 0.23
CA GLU A 222 7.88 -18.45 -0.29
C GLU A 222 7.73 -17.44 -1.43
N GLN A 223 6.83 -17.77 -2.36
CA GLN A 223 6.65 -16.94 -3.54
C GLN A 223 6.17 -15.54 -3.15
N GLY A 224 6.91 -14.51 -3.58
CA GLY A 224 6.57 -13.10 -3.32
C GLY A 224 7.04 -12.56 -1.97
N ALA A 225 7.44 -13.40 -1.02
CA ALA A 225 7.87 -12.96 0.31
C ALA A 225 9.11 -12.05 0.26
N ALA A 226 10.11 -12.41 -0.53
CA ALA A 226 11.30 -11.57 -0.74
C ALA A 226 10.98 -10.21 -1.40
N GLU A 227 10.00 -10.16 -2.31
CA GLU A 227 9.58 -8.90 -2.93
C GLU A 227 8.78 -8.03 -1.95
N VAL A 228 7.94 -8.64 -1.09
CA VAL A 228 7.24 -7.93 0.01
C VAL A 228 8.24 -7.29 0.96
N LEU A 229 9.26 -8.04 1.43
CA LEU A 229 10.31 -7.47 2.28
C LEU A 229 11.08 -6.36 1.55
N GLY A 230 11.45 -6.58 0.28
CA GLY A 230 12.16 -5.59 -0.53
C GLY A 230 11.37 -4.31 -0.80
N ASP A 231 10.05 -4.41 -0.98
CA ASP A 231 9.14 -3.26 -1.10
C ASP A 231 9.01 -2.55 0.25
N ALA A 232 8.84 -3.28 1.36
CA ALA A 232 8.75 -2.71 2.71
C ALA A 232 10.01 -1.91 3.08
N LEU A 233 11.20 -2.45 2.83
CA LEU A 233 12.47 -1.75 3.08
C LEU A 233 12.59 -0.46 2.26
N ARG A 234 12.18 -0.47 0.98
CA ARG A 234 12.17 0.73 0.14
C ARG A 234 11.16 1.77 0.61
N LEU A 235 9.98 1.33 1.03
CA LEU A 235 8.96 2.22 1.58
C LEU A 235 9.43 2.87 2.88
N LEU A 236 10.01 2.11 3.81
CA LEU A 236 10.59 2.62 5.05
C LEU A 236 11.74 3.62 4.80
N ALA A 237 12.51 3.42 3.73
CA ALA A 237 13.55 4.35 3.30
C ALA A 237 13.01 5.61 2.58
N SER A 238 11.74 5.60 2.13
CA SER A 238 11.15 6.66 1.32
C SER A 238 10.79 7.90 2.14
N LYS A 239 10.98 9.08 1.55
CA LYS A 239 10.54 10.37 2.14
C LYS A 239 9.01 10.48 2.27
N HIS A 240 8.26 9.64 1.56
CA HIS A 240 6.80 9.72 1.51
C HIS A 240 6.10 9.08 2.70
N ILE A 241 6.71 8.06 3.33
CA ILE A 241 6.23 7.47 4.58
C ILE A 241 6.74 8.25 5.79
N LYS A 242 7.91 8.90 5.68
CA LYS A 242 8.49 9.70 6.75
C LYS A 242 7.56 10.84 7.13
N VAL A 243 7.15 10.84 8.40
CA VAL A 243 6.42 11.95 8.99
C VAL A 243 7.42 13.04 9.32
N SER A 244 7.55 14.04 8.46
CA SER A 244 8.35 15.22 8.79
C SER A 244 7.62 16.03 9.85
N THR A 245 8.20 16.14 11.05
CA THR A 245 7.69 16.99 12.15
C THR A 245 7.42 18.42 11.69
N SER A 246 8.20 18.92 10.72
CA SER A 246 8.02 20.25 10.11
C SER A 246 6.76 20.39 9.25
N ARG A 247 6.25 19.31 8.63
CA ARG A 247 5.02 19.35 7.81
C ARG A 247 3.75 19.20 8.65
N MET A 248 3.84 18.61 9.83
CA MET A 248 2.69 18.54 10.75
C MET A 248 2.28 19.93 11.25
N VAL A 249 3.26 20.81 11.48
CA VAL A 249 3.01 22.20 11.89
C VAL A 249 2.38 23.01 10.75
N ALA A 250 2.88 22.87 9.52
CA ALA A 250 2.38 23.63 8.37
C ALA A 250 1.03 23.13 7.82
N GLY A 251 0.76 21.82 7.88
CA GLY A 251 -0.49 21.25 7.36
C GLY A 251 -1.71 21.62 8.20
N ASP A 252 -1.56 21.73 9.52
CA ASP A 252 -2.61 22.25 10.40
C ASP A 252 -2.81 23.76 10.19
N GLU A 253 -1.74 24.54 10.00
CA GLU A 253 -1.84 25.98 9.69
C GLU A 253 -2.61 26.23 8.37
N ASP A 254 -2.29 25.53 7.28
CA ASP A 254 -2.98 25.68 5.98
C ASP A 254 -4.44 25.19 6.03
N ALA A 255 -4.71 24.06 6.69
CA ALA A 255 -6.07 23.52 6.82
C ALA A 255 -6.96 24.41 7.71
N LEU A 256 -6.40 25.03 8.75
CA LEU A 256 -7.11 25.98 9.61
C LEU A 256 -7.29 27.35 8.96
N MET A 257 -6.33 27.83 8.16
CA MET A 257 -6.50 29.06 7.37
C MET A 257 -7.61 28.92 6.32
N ALA A 258 -7.77 27.72 5.74
CA ALA A 258 -8.89 27.40 4.86
C ALA A 258 -10.24 27.29 5.62
N ALA A 259 -10.23 26.85 6.88
CA ALA A 259 -11.43 26.78 7.72
C ALA A 259 -11.82 28.11 8.39
N ALA A 260 -10.88 29.05 8.55
CA ALA A 260 -11.06 30.36 9.18
C ALA A 260 -11.62 31.44 8.23
N GLY A 261 -12.07 31.06 7.02
CA GLY A 261 -12.73 31.95 6.06
C GLY A 261 -14.12 32.46 6.48
N GLY A 262 -14.51 32.28 7.74
CA GLY A 262 -15.71 32.85 8.35
C GLY A 262 -15.32 33.77 9.51
N GLU A 263 -15.71 35.03 9.41
CA GLU A 263 -15.32 36.11 10.31
C GLU A 263 -15.56 35.79 11.80
N ALA A 264 -14.62 36.26 12.64
CA ALA A 264 -14.63 36.30 14.10
C ALA A 264 -14.23 35.02 14.88
N ALA A 265 -12.97 34.58 14.73
CA ALA A 265 -12.27 33.83 15.79
C ALA A 265 -11.07 34.67 16.28
N GLY A 266 -11.12 35.15 17.52
CA GLY A 266 -10.13 36.06 18.09
C GLY A 266 -8.71 35.49 18.15
N ALA A 267 -7.71 36.37 18.06
CA ALA A 267 -6.28 36.06 18.01
C ALA A 267 -5.73 35.17 19.16
N GLY A 268 -6.47 35.02 20.26
CA GLY A 268 -6.13 34.10 21.35
C GLY A 268 -6.48 32.64 21.08
N ALA A 269 -7.50 32.35 20.27
CA ALA A 269 -7.89 30.98 19.92
C ALA A 269 -6.92 30.36 18.90
N THR A 270 -6.41 31.16 17.96
CA THR A 270 -5.39 30.74 16.99
C THR A 270 -4.04 30.45 17.65
N GLN A 271 -3.65 31.20 18.69
CA GLN A 271 -2.41 30.94 19.45
C GLN A 271 -2.50 29.67 20.32
N ALA A 272 -3.62 29.43 21.00
CA ALA A 272 -3.81 28.23 21.82
C ALA A 272 -3.83 26.95 20.95
N VAL A 273 -4.44 27.01 19.76
CA VAL A 273 -4.47 25.87 18.83
C VAL A 273 -3.09 25.60 18.21
N ALA A 274 -2.31 26.64 17.90
CA ALA A 274 -0.94 26.50 17.41
C ALA A 274 0.00 25.88 18.46
N GLU A 275 -0.14 26.26 19.74
CA GLU A 275 0.58 25.64 20.86
C GLU A 275 0.22 24.15 21.01
N VAL A 276 -1.06 23.78 20.86
CA VAL A 276 -1.50 22.37 20.90
C VAL A 276 -0.95 21.57 19.72
N ALA A 277 -0.93 22.12 18.50
CA ALA A 277 -0.35 21.47 17.32
C ALA A 277 1.16 21.25 17.47
N LYS A 278 1.87 22.26 18.01
CA LYS A 278 3.31 22.18 18.32
C LYS A 278 3.62 21.15 19.41
N ALA A 279 2.80 21.07 20.46
CA ALA A 279 2.91 20.07 21.51
C ALA A 279 2.66 18.65 20.96
N LYS A 280 1.63 18.47 20.13
CA LYS A 280 1.35 17.19 19.43
C LYS A 280 2.52 16.78 18.52
N GLY A 281 3.09 17.71 17.75
CA GLY A 281 4.24 17.44 16.89
C GLY A 281 5.49 16.99 17.67
N LYS A 282 5.79 17.64 18.80
CA LYS A 282 6.89 17.22 19.69
C LYS A 282 6.67 15.82 20.26
N LEU A 283 5.44 15.51 20.70
CA LEU A 283 5.10 14.19 21.25
C LEU A 283 5.26 13.09 20.20
N VAL A 284 4.75 13.31 18.98
CA VAL A 284 4.89 12.35 17.88
C VAL A 284 6.36 12.12 17.52
N SER A 285 7.18 13.18 17.48
CA SER A 285 8.62 13.05 17.22
C SER A 285 9.33 12.22 18.31
N ALA A 286 8.96 12.41 19.58
CA ALA A 286 9.53 11.62 20.68
C ALA A 286 9.09 10.15 20.62
N MET A 287 7.81 9.89 20.33
CA MET A 287 7.28 8.53 20.13
C MET A 287 7.94 7.83 18.96
N MET A 288 8.20 8.55 17.87
CA MET A 288 8.85 8.01 16.67
C MET A 288 10.31 7.64 16.91
N LYS A 289 11.06 8.48 17.65
CA LYS A 289 12.42 8.15 18.10
C LYS A 289 12.41 6.94 19.03
N LYS A 290 11.50 6.90 19.99
CA LYS A 290 11.35 5.75 20.91
C LYS A 290 11.05 4.46 20.15
N HIS A 291 10.07 4.49 19.24
CA HIS A 291 9.72 3.34 18.41
C HIS A 291 10.91 2.90 17.52
N LEU A 292 11.63 3.84 16.92
CA LEU A 292 12.82 3.55 16.12
C LEU A 292 13.87 2.79 16.93
N VAL A 293 14.23 3.28 18.11
CA VAL A 293 15.30 2.70 18.94
C VAL A 293 14.86 1.38 19.59
N GLU A 294 13.65 1.31 20.14
CA GLU A 294 13.21 0.16 20.93
C GLU A 294 12.64 -0.99 20.09
N SER A 295 12.06 -0.70 18.91
CA SER A 295 11.37 -1.71 18.09
C SER A 295 12.03 -1.91 16.72
N VAL A 296 12.34 -0.84 16.00
CA VAL A 296 12.81 -0.96 14.61
C VAL A 296 14.28 -1.39 14.55
N VAL A 297 15.16 -0.77 15.34
CA VAL A 297 16.60 -1.05 15.31
C VAL A 297 16.94 -2.51 15.66
N PRO A 298 16.41 -3.11 16.75
CA PRO A 298 16.68 -4.51 17.06
C PRO A 298 16.28 -5.45 15.92
N LEU A 299 15.11 -5.24 15.33
CA LEU A 299 14.63 -6.03 14.18
C LEU A 299 15.54 -5.87 12.95
N LEU A 300 16.00 -4.66 12.64
CA LEU A 300 16.91 -4.45 11.51
C LEU A 300 18.26 -5.13 11.71
N VAL A 301 18.75 -5.18 12.95
CA VAL A 301 20.00 -5.89 13.29
C VAL A 301 19.83 -7.40 13.14
N GLU A 302 18.72 -7.95 13.64
CA GLU A 302 18.40 -9.37 13.51
C GLU A 302 18.26 -9.78 12.04
N LEU A 303 17.50 -9.02 11.26
CA LEU A 303 17.38 -9.22 9.82
C LEU A 303 18.74 -9.12 9.11
N LYS A 304 19.63 -8.21 9.54
CA LYS A 304 20.98 -8.14 8.98
C LYS A 304 21.75 -9.44 9.21
N ALA A 305 21.69 -10.00 10.42
CA ALA A 305 22.36 -11.26 10.74
C ALA A 305 21.81 -12.40 9.86
N MET A 306 20.49 -12.56 9.79
CA MET A 306 19.82 -13.59 8.98
C MET A 306 20.16 -13.48 7.49
N LEU A 307 20.08 -12.27 6.91
CA LEU A 307 20.37 -12.07 5.50
C LEU A 307 21.87 -12.21 5.18
N SER A 308 22.75 -11.93 6.14
CA SER A 308 24.20 -12.09 5.97
C SER A 308 24.61 -13.56 5.98
N GLU A 309 24.04 -14.37 6.87
CA GLU A 309 24.27 -15.81 6.94
C GLU A 309 23.85 -16.51 5.65
N THR A 310 22.69 -16.14 5.12
CA THR A 310 22.14 -16.69 3.88
C THR A 310 22.69 -16.04 2.60
N ARG A 311 23.52 -14.99 2.72
CA ARG A 311 24.01 -14.15 1.61
C ARG A 311 22.89 -13.68 0.68
N HIS A 312 21.76 -13.29 1.27
CA HIS A 312 20.56 -12.96 0.52
C HIS A 312 20.70 -11.61 -0.24
N PRO A 313 20.19 -11.47 -1.48
CA PRO A 313 20.30 -10.25 -2.27
C PRO A 313 19.62 -9.00 -1.67
N LEU A 314 18.80 -9.17 -0.62
CA LEU A 314 18.17 -8.06 0.11
C LEU A 314 19.06 -7.39 1.14
N LEU A 315 20.30 -7.88 1.36
CA LEU A 315 21.23 -7.25 2.30
C LEU A 315 21.55 -5.79 1.92
N GLY A 316 21.75 -5.51 0.62
CA GLY A 316 21.96 -4.14 0.13
C GLY A 316 20.77 -3.21 0.38
N PRO A 317 19.54 -3.59 -0.04
CA PRO A 317 18.32 -2.87 0.31
C PRO A 317 18.12 -2.66 1.82
N LEU A 318 18.44 -3.65 2.65
CA LEU A 318 18.37 -3.52 4.11
C LEU A 318 19.33 -2.45 4.61
N MET A 319 20.61 -2.50 4.22
CA MET A 319 21.59 -1.49 4.61
C MET A 319 21.19 -0.09 4.14
N THR A 320 20.65 0.04 2.94
CA THR A 320 20.11 1.30 2.41
C THR A 320 18.98 1.83 3.29
N CYS A 321 18.07 0.96 3.74
CA CYS A 321 16.99 1.31 4.66
C CYS A 321 17.52 1.74 6.04
N MET A 322 18.49 1.00 6.60
CA MET A 322 19.12 1.36 7.88
C MET A 322 19.77 2.74 7.81
N VAL A 323 20.53 3.01 6.74
CA VAL A 323 21.13 4.33 6.49
C VAL A 323 20.06 5.41 6.38
N ALA A 324 18.95 5.17 5.67
CA ALA A 324 17.88 6.16 5.49
C ALA A 324 17.13 6.48 6.79
N LEU A 325 16.86 5.47 7.64
CA LEU A 325 16.17 5.64 8.92
C LEU A 325 17.04 6.29 9.98
N LEU A 326 18.32 5.91 10.07
CA LEU A 326 19.22 6.39 11.12
C LEU A 326 19.97 7.68 10.76
N ARG A 327 19.82 8.18 9.52
CA ARG A 327 20.48 9.42 9.06
C ARG A 327 20.20 10.62 9.96
N GLU A 328 18.97 10.76 10.44
CA GLU A 328 18.55 11.88 11.31
C GLU A 328 19.15 11.77 12.72
N HIS A 329 19.69 10.61 13.08
CA HIS A 329 20.28 10.30 14.38
C HIS A 329 21.79 10.02 14.29
N LYS A 330 22.48 10.55 13.25
CA LYS A 330 23.93 10.32 13.01
C LYS A 330 24.81 10.60 14.23
N GLY A 331 24.47 11.62 15.03
CA GLY A 331 25.22 12.00 16.23
C GLY A 331 25.06 11.06 17.42
N GLU A 332 23.98 10.27 17.45
CA GLU A 332 23.64 9.35 18.55
C GLU A 332 23.78 7.88 18.10
N LEU A 333 24.35 7.63 16.91
CA LEU A 333 24.32 6.30 16.31
C LEU A 333 25.10 5.26 17.12
N GLU A 334 26.22 5.66 17.72
CA GLU A 334 27.03 4.78 18.58
C GLU A 334 26.27 4.43 19.87
N ASP A 335 25.44 5.34 20.38
CA ASP A 335 24.60 5.14 21.56
C ASP A 335 23.35 4.30 21.24
N ILE A 336 22.82 4.40 20.03
CA ILE A 336 21.70 3.56 19.57
C ILE A 336 22.19 2.12 19.33
N LEU A 337 23.42 1.95 18.85
CA LEU A 337 24.00 0.66 18.46
C LEU A 337 25.15 0.23 19.39
N VAL A 338 24.99 0.41 20.71
CA VAL A 338 26.04 0.07 21.70
C VAL A 338 26.54 -1.37 21.56
N ALA A 339 25.62 -2.31 21.33
CA ALA A 339 25.93 -3.73 21.16
C ALA A 339 26.55 -4.06 19.78
N HIS A 340 26.45 -3.16 18.80
CA HIS A 340 26.84 -3.39 17.40
C HIS A 340 27.73 -2.26 16.87
N LYS A 341 28.82 -1.94 17.58
CA LYS A 341 29.77 -0.87 17.22
C LYS A 341 30.33 -0.98 15.80
N GLN A 342 30.52 -2.20 15.30
CA GLN A 342 31.00 -2.42 13.94
C GLN A 342 29.95 -1.99 12.90
N LEU A 343 28.68 -2.33 13.11
CA LEU A 343 27.57 -1.89 12.28
C LEU A 343 27.42 -0.36 12.33
N ALA A 344 27.59 0.27 13.49
CA ALA A 344 27.56 1.73 13.60
C ALA A 344 28.62 2.38 12.69
N LYS A 345 29.85 1.85 12.68
CA LYS A 345 30.94 2.34 11.80
C LYS A 345 30.62 2.14 10.32
N GLU A 346 30.09 0.98 9.94
CA GLU A 346 29.65 0.69 8.57
C GLU A 346 28.60 1.69 8.09
N LEU A 347 27.57 1.93 8.91
CA LEU A 347 26.52 2.89 8.58
C LEU A 347 27.04 4.34 8.47
N LEU A 348 27.95 4.76 9.35
CA LEU A 348 28.58 6.08 9.24
C LEU A 348 29.39 6.24 7.95
N PHE A 349 30.08 5.18 7.53
CA PHE A 349 30.83 5.16 6.28
C PHE A 349 29.89 5.25 5.08
N ASP A 350 28.84 4.46 5.04
CA ASP A 350 27.82 4.49 3.98
C ASP A 350 27.11 5.84 3.90
N MET A 351 26.79 6.45 5.05
CA MET A 351 26.24 7.81 5.11
C MET A 351 27.18 8.84 4.48
N LYS A 352 28.49 8.77 4.77
CA LYS A 352 29.49 9.66 4.17
C LYS A 352 29.60 9.43 2.66
N GLN A 353 29.61 8.18 2.20
CA GLN A 353 29.63 7.88 0.77
C GLN A 353 28.39 8.43 0.06
N ALA A 354 27.21 8.26 0.64
CA ALA A 354 25.97 8.79 0.08
C ALA A 354 25.98 10.33 0.01
N GLU A 355 26.55 11.02 1.02
CA GLU A 355 26.74 12.47 1.00
C GLU A 355 27.70 12.92 -0.10
N VAL A 356 28.80 12.18 -0.33
CA VAL A 356 29.76 12.47 -1.41
C VAL A 356 29.13 12.24 -2.78
N ALA A 357 28.43 11.13 -2.98
CA ALA A 357 27.73 10.85 -4.23
C ALA A 357 26.65 11.90 -4.54
N ALA A 358 25.91 12.36 -3.53
CA ALA A 358 24.91 13.42 -3.69
C ALA A 358 25.54 14.77 -4.11
N LYS A 359 26.74 15.09 -3.62
CA LYS A 359 27.47 16.30 -4.01
C LYS A 359 28.07 16.23 -5.41
N GLN A 360 28.32 15.04 -5.94
CA GLN A 360 28.85 14.83 -7.30
C GLN A 360 27.75 14.85 -8.38
N GLN A 361 26.48 14.70 -7.97
CA GLN A 361 25.30 14.71 -8.86
C GLN A 361 24.55 16.05 -8.87
N ALA A 362 25.01 17.03 -8.08
CA ALA A 362 24.46 18.38 -7.98
C ALA A 362 25.33 19.39 -8.72
#